data_AF-A0A1A8ZCP7-F1
#
_entry.id   AF-A0A1A8ZCP7-F1
#
_cell.length_a   1.000
_cell.length_b   1.000
_cell.length_c   1.000
_cell.angle_alpha   90.00
_cell.angle_beta   90.00
_cell.angle_gamma   90.00
#
_symmetry.space_group_name_H-M   'P 1'
#
loop_
_entity.id
_entity.type
_entity.pdbx_description
1 polymer ?
#
loop_
_entity_poly.entity_id
_entity_poly.type
_entity_poly.pdbx_seq_one_letter_code
_entity_poly.pdbx_strand_id
1 'polypeptide(L)'
;MTDARTDGIDLTWLITHGAGMAWQYAMAVQTALTDIDAALAADDHPACVEACAVALRAIAYCDQVGAGYLGRPTHVEHHVHLALDPSPAARALRRLPPAGGATRTDAETARALVREQDERLRALLPLRIPVLRTAAGFFPTVGIAGALERLRTAHGLGPVDWDQWGI
;
A
#
# COMPACT_ATOMS: atom_id res chain seq x y z
N MET A 1 8.46 -27.98 -16.26
CA MET A 1 7.93 -26.72 -16.83
C MET A 1 6.65 -26.42 -16.09
N THR A 2 6.74 -25.50 -15.14
CA THR A 2 5.67 -25.13 -14.22
C THR A 2 4.77 -24.10 -14.89
N ASP A 3 3.52 -24.50 -15.14
CA ASP A 3 2.41 -23.58 -15.41
C ASP A 3 2.31 -22.58 -14.25
N ALA A 4 2.73 -21.35 -14.50
CA ALA A 4 2.48 -20.25 -13.58
C ALA A 4 1.01 -19.88 -13.73
N ARG A 5 0.24 -20.05 -12.64
CA ARG A 5 -1.20 -19.74 -12.55
C ARG A 5 -1.45 -18.29 -12.98
N THR A 6 -1.91 -18.12 -14.22
CA THR A 6 -2.46 -16.87 -14.77
C THR A 6 -3.99 -16.89 -14.73
N ASP A 7 -4.59 -17.84 -14.03
CA ASP A 7 -6.04 -17.94 -13.87
C ASP A 7 -6.52 -16.87 -12.88
N GLY A 8 -6.97 -15.73 -13.40
CA GLY A 8 -7.70 -14.71 -12.63
C GLY A 8 -7.31 -13.25 -12.84
N ILE A 9 -6.23 -12.96 -13.57
CA ILE A 9 -5.80 -11.59 -13.90
C ILE A 9 -6.21 -11.30 -15.35
N ASP A 10 -7.46 -10.89 -15.55
CA ASP A 10 -7.95 -10.41 -16.84
C ASP A 10 -8.10 -8.87 -16.83
N LEU A 11 -8.52 -8.31 -17.96
CA LEU A 11 -8.76 -6.87 -18.07
C LEU A 11 -9.78 -6.39 -17.02
N THR A 12 -10.79 -7.20 -16.69
CA THR A 12 -11.81 -6.90 -15.69
C THR A 12 -11.20 -6.79 -14.29
N TRP A 13 -10.35 -7.74 -13.90
CA TRP A 13 -9.62 -7.68 -12.63
C TRP A 13 -8.70 -6.47 -12.58
N LEU A 14 -7.99 -6.16 -13.69
CA LEU A 14 -7.08 -5.02 -13.77
C LEU A 14 -7.80 -3.69 -13.52
N ILE A 15 -8.93 -3.46 -14.19
CA ILE A 15 -9.68 -2.20 -14.11
C ILE A 15 -10.54 -2.08 -12.84
N THR A 16 -10.63 -3.14 -12.03
CA THR A 16 -11.33 -3.16 -10.74
C THR A 16 -10.35 -3.21 -9.57
N HIS A 17 -9.81 -4.38 -9.27
CA HIS A 17 -8.92 -4.64 -8.14
C HIS A 17 -7.53 -4.07 -8.36
N GLY A 18 -6.97 -4.27 -9.56
CA GLY A 18 -5.64 -3.77 -9.90
C GLY A 18 -5.52 -2.24 -9.81
N ALA A 19 -6.56 -1.53 -10.28
CA ALA A 19 -6.66 -0.08 -10.19
C ALA A 19 -6.75 0.41 -8.73
N GLY A 20 -7.58 -0.22 -7.89
CA GLY A 20 -7.68 0.10 -6.47
C GLY A 20 -6.36 -0.15 -5.73
N MET A 21 -5.72 -1.30 -5.97
CA MET A 21 -4.44 -1.67 -5.39
C MET A 21 -3.33 -0.68 -5.78
N ALA A 22 -3.26 -0.30 -7.06
CA ALA A 22 -2.31 0.69 -7.56
C ALA A 22 -2.50 2.08 -6.93
N TRP A 23 -3.76 2.49 -6.76
CA TRP A 23 -4.10 3.76 -6.12
C TRP A 23 -3.70 3.78 -4.65
N GLN A 24 -4.00 2.72 -3.90
CA GLN A 24 -3.60 2.57 -2.50
C GLN A 24 -2.09 2.62 -2.32
N TYR A 25 -1.37 1.90 -3.18
CA TYR A 25 0.07 1.91 -3.17
C TYR A 25 0.62 3.32 -3.36
N ALA A 26 0.09 4.05 -4.35
CA ALA A 26 0.50 5.41 -4.65
C ALA A 26 0.21 6.40 -3.50
N MET A 27 -0.99 6.32 -2.91
CA MET A 27 -1.45 7.32 -1.94
C MET A 27 -0.95 7.05 -0.53
N ALA A 28 -1.01 5.80 -0.08
CA ALA A 28 -0.71 5.43 1.31
C ALA A 28 0.72 4.88 1.47
N VAL A 29 1.14 3.95 0.61
CA VAL A 29 2.46 3.30 0.77
C VAL A 29 3.60 4.26 0.43
N GLN A 30 3.58 4.92 -0.73
CA GLN A 30 4.66 5.86 -1.10
C GLN A 30 4.77 7.06 -0.14
N THR A 31 3.66 7.52 0.41
CA THR A 31 3.65 8.59 1.43
C THR A 31 4.35 8.13 2.70
N ALA A 32 3.94 6.99 3.24
CA ALA A 32 4.55 6.46 4.45
C ALA A 32 6.05 6.16 4.27
N LEU A 33 6.48 5.67 3.09
CA LEU A 33 7.90 5.51 2.77
C LEU A 33 8.69 6.82 2.83
N THR A 34 8.08 7.92 2.38
CA THR A 34 8.69 9.26 2.46
C THR A 34 8.79 9.73 3.90
N ASP A 35 7.73 9.52 4.70
CA ASP A 35 7.71 9.90 6.11
C ASP A 35 8.72 9.08 6.95
N ILE A 36 8.90 7.79 6.64
CA ILE A 36 9.93 6.93 7.25
C ILE A 36 11.32 7.50 7.00
N ASP A 37 11.65 7.83 5.74
CA ASP A 37 12.96 8.35 5.39
C ASP A 37 13.20 9.74 6.02
N ALA A 38 12.16 10.59 6.08
CA ALA A 38 12.23 11.90 6.72
C ALA A 38 12.42 11.81 8.24
N ALA A 39 11.66 10.93 8.93
CA ALA A 39 11.77 10.73 10.37
C ALA A 39 13.14 10.18 10.76
N LEU A 40 13.68 9.22 9.99
CA LEU A 40 15.01 8.68 10.23
C LEU A 40 16.10 9.75 10.04
N ALA A 41 15.97 10.60 9.01
CA ALA A 41 16.90 11.72 8.79
C ALA A 41 16.84 12.79 9.89
N ALA A 42 15.70 12.91 10.57
CA ALA A 42 15.50 13.82 11.70
C ALA A 42 15.89 13.22 13.07
N ASP A 43 16.43 11.98 13.09
CA ASP A 43 16.67 11.19 14.31
C ASP A 43 15.41 11.02 15.20
N ASP A 44 14.21 11.11 14.62
CA ASP A 44 12.93 10.85 15.29
C ASP A 44 12.55 9.37 15.15
N HIS A 45 13.19 8.53 15.95
CA HIS A 45 13.02 7.07 15.88
C HIS A 45 11.59 6.61 16.22
N PRO A 46 10.90 7.18 17.24
CA PRO A 46 9.48 6.90 17.47
C PRO A 46 8.60 7.19 16.26
N ALA A 47 8.75 8.38 15.64
CA ALA A 47 7.98 8.72 14.45
C ALA A 47 8.31 7.78 13.27
N CYS A 48 9.56 7.37 13.12
CA CYS A 48 9.96 6.39 12.11
C CYS A 48 9.25 5.04 12.30
N VAL A 49 9.14 4.53 13.54
CA VAL A 49 8.43 3.28 13.82
C VAL A 49 6.93 3.40 13.57
N GLU A 50 6.30 4.52 13.94
CA GLU A 50 4.89 4.79 13.62
C GLU A 50 4.65 4.85 12.10
N ALA A 51 5.51 5.55 11.36
CA ALA A 51 5.44 5.61 9.91
C ALA A 51 5.62 4.22 9.27
N CYS A 52 6.48 3.37 9.85
CA CYS A 52 6.61 1.95 9.45
C CYS A 52 5.31 1.17 9.70
N ALA A 53 4.63 1.38 10.82
CA ALA A 53 3.35 0.76 11.10
C ALA A 53 2.29 1.20 10.07
N VAL A 54 2.22 2.49 9.74
CA VAL A 54 1.33 3.01 8.70
C VAL A 54 1.61 2.36 7.34
N ALA A 55 2.89 2.26 6.94
CA ALA A 55 3.28 1.62 5.69
C ALA A 55 2.83 0.15 5.64
N LEU A 56 3.07 -0.64 6.70
CA LEU A 56 2.70 -2.05 6.74
C LEU A 56 1.17 -2.27 6.73
N ARG A 57 0.40 -1.39 7.38
CA ARG A 57 -1.08 -1.40 7.28
C ARG A 57 -1.54 -1.16 5.85
N ALA A 58 -0.97 -0.16 5.19
CA ALA A 58 -1.29 0.15 3.80
C ALA A 58 -0.90 -0.98 2.83
N ILE A 59 0.26 -1.63 3.04
CA ILE A 59 0.71 -2.78 2.24
C ILE A 59 -0.26 -3.97 2.43
N ALA A 60 -0.63 -4.29 3.68
CA ALA A 60 -1.58 -5.36 3.95
C ALA A 60 -2.95 -5.07 3.29
N TYR A 61 -3.39 -3.81 3.29
CA TYR A 61 -4.62 -3.44 2.60
C TYR A 61 -4.49 -3.57 1.07
N CYS A 62 -3.34 -3.20 0.49
CA CYS A 62 -3.10 -3.42 -0.94
C CYS A 62 -3.21 -4.92 -1.31
N ASP A 63 -2.66 -5.83 -0.50
CA ASP A 63 -2.80 -7.28 -0.70
C ASP A 63 -4.28 -7.70 -0.67
N GLN A 64 -5.08 -7.16 0.27
CA GLN A 64 -6.52 -7.45 0.36
C GLN A 64 -7.29 -6.96 -0.86
N VAL A 65 -7.02 -5.74 -1.33
CA VAL A 65 -7.65 -5.18 -2.53
C VAL A 65 -7.29 -6.01 -3.76
N GLY A 66 -6.01 -6.39 -3.92
CA GLY A 66 -5.57 -7.28 -4.99
C GLY A 66 -6.24 -8.67 -4.95
N ALA A 67 -6.58 -9.16 -3.75
CA ALA A 67 -7.29 -10.43 -3.55
C ALA A 67 -8.81 -10.35 -3.75
N GLY A 68 -9.37 -9.18 -4.11
CA GLY A 68 -10.81 -9.04 -4.36
C GLY A 68 -11.62 -8.42 -3.23
N TYR A 69 -10.98 -7.83 -2.22
CA TYR A 69 -11.69 -7.13 -1.15
C TYR A 69 -12.24 -5.79 -1.66
N LEU A 70 -13.57 -5.65 -1.66
CA LEU A 70 -14.29 -4.51 -2.28
C LEU A 70 -14.93 -3.55 -1.27
N GLY A 71 -14.53 -3.59 0.00
CA GLY A 71 -15.09 -2.73 1.05
C GLY A 71 -14.10 -1.68 1.57
N ARG A 72 -14.63 -0.52 2.00
CA ARG A 72 -13.93 0.33 2.98
C ARG A 72 -14.22 -0.28 4.35
N PRO A 73 -13.26 -1.01 4.97
CA PRO A 73 -13.51 -1.55 6.29
C PRO A 73 -13.75 -0.38 7.25
N THR A 74 -14.68 -0.53 8.18
CA THR A 74 -14.74 0.38 9.31
C THR A 74 -13.41 0.33 10.07
N HIS A 75 -13.09 1.37 10.84
CA HIS A 75 -11.85 1.42 11.60
C HIS A 75 -11.64 0.16 12.47
N VAL A 76 -12.72 -0.35 13.10
CA VAL A 76 -12.66 -1.55 13.94
C VAL A 76 -12.45 -2.83 13.12
N GLU A 77 -13.19 -2.98 12.01
CA GLU A 77 -13.01 -4.13 11.10
C GLU A 77 -11.59 -4.18 10.54
N HIS A 78 -11.01 -3.03 10.21
CA HIS A 78 -9.65 -2.95 9.69
C HIS A 78 -8.62 -3.48 10.71
N HIS A 79 -8.75 -3.12 12.00
CA HIS A 79 -7.87 -3.65 13.05
C HIS A 79 -8.06 -5.15 13.27
N VAL A 80 -9.30 -5.65 13.21
CA VAL A 80 -9.57 -7.10 13.31
C VAL A 80 -8.96 -7.85 12.13
N HIS A 81 -9.13 -7.32 10.90
CA HIS A 81 -8.48 -7.86 9.72
C HIS A 81 -6.97 -7.90 9.90
N LEU A 82 -6.32 -6.79 10.24
CA LEU A 82 -4.88 -6.73 10.47
C LEU A 82 -4.40 -7.67 11.59
N ALA A 83 -5.22 -7.93 12.60
CA ALA A 83 -4.88 -8.86 13.68
C ALA A 83 -4.88 -10.33 13.22
N LEU A 84 -5.82 -10.69 12.35
CA LEU A 84 -6.07 -12.07 11.91
C LEU A 84 -5.43 -12.41 10.55
N ASP A 85 -5.08 -11.40 9.76
CA ASP A 85 -4.56 -11.55 8.41
C ASP A 85 -3.20 -12.31 8.43
N PRO A 86 -3.08 -13.40 7.66
CA PRO A 86 -1.88 -14.21 7.60
C PRO A 86 -0.82 -13.65 6.65
N SER A 87 -1.06 -12.54 5.95
CA SER A 87 -0.14 -11.93 5.01
C SER A 87 1.20 -11.59 5.67
N PRO A 88 2.31 -11.64 4.91
CA PRO A 88 3.62 -11.25 5.42
C PRO A 88 3.63 -9.84 6.03
N ALA A 89 2.93 -8.87 5.42
CA ALA A 89 2.86 -7.49 5.90
C ALA A 89 2.11 -7.36 7.24
N ALA A 90 0.97 -8.04 7.40
CA ALA A 90 0.24 -8.04 8.66
C ALA A 90 1.05 -8.72 9.78
N ARG A 91 1.78 -9.80 9.47
CA ARG A 91 2.71 -10.42 10.44
C ARG A 91 3.86 -9.50 10.82
N ALA A 92 4.44 -8.77 9.87
CA ALA A 92 5.50 -7.80 10.14
C ALA A 92 4.99 -6.67 11.04
N LEU A 93 3.79 -6.16 10.77
CA LEU A 93 3.15 -5.11 11.57
C LEU A 93 3.01 -5.53 13.04
N ARG A 94 2.51 -6.74 13.29
CA ARG A 94 2.33 -7.27 14.65
C ARG A 94 3.65 -7.51 15.40
N ARG A 95 4.79 -7.50 14.70
CA ARG A 95 6.13 -7.70 15.27
C ARG A 95 6.90 -6.39 15.48
N LEU A 96 6.35 -5.25 15.04
CA LEU A 96 7.00 -3.97 15.27
C LEU A 96 7.12 -3.69 16.78
N PRO A 97 8.24 -3.11 17.22
CA PRO A 97 8.35 -2.65 18.60
C PRO A 97 7.37 -1.49 18.85
N PRO A 98 6.98 -1.25 20.11
CA PRO A 98 6.26 -0.04 20.47
C PRO A 98 7.06 1.20 20.07
N ALA A 99 6.41 2.21 19.48
CA ALA A 99 7.09 3.44 19.07
C ALA A 99 7.62 4.24 20.26
N GLY A 100 6.90 4.21 21.39
CA GLY A 100 7.32 4.88 22.62
C GLY A 100 8.65 4.33 23.13
N GLY A 101 9.70 5.15 23.05
CA GLY A 101 11.06 4.77 23.46
C GLY A 101 11.83 3.97 22.40
N ALA A 102 11.36 3.93 21.15
CA ALA A 102 12.07 3.26 20.07
C ALA A 102 13.49 3.80 19.90
N THR A 103 14.44 2.89 19.72
CA THR A 103 15.85 3.21 19.46
C THR A 103 16.10 3.36 17.96
N ARG A 104 17.29 3.86 17.60
CA ARG A 104 17.74 3.88 16.21
C ARG A 104 17.73 2.49 15.57
N THR A 105 18.19 1.47 16.29
CA THR A 105 18.19 0.08 15.83
C THR A 105 16.79 -0.42 15.54
N ASP A 106 15.82 -0.06 16.37
CA ASP A 106 14.41 -0.41 16.17
C ASP A 106 13.86 0.23 14.89
N ALA A 107 14.12 1.52 14.69
CA ALA A 107 13.72 2.27 13.51
C ALA A 107 14.34 1.71 12.22
N GLU A 108 15.65 1.42 12.23
CA GLU A 108 16.35 0.83 11.08
C GLU A 108 15.82 -0.58 10.75
N THR A 109 15.56 -1.41 11.78
CA THR A 109 14.99 -2.75 11.63
C THR A 109 13.57 -2.69 11.06
N ALA A 110 12.72 -1.81 11.61
CA ALA A 110 11.36 -1.60 11.13
C ALA A 110 11.34 -1.12 9.68
N ARG A 111 12.22 -0.18 9.32
CA ARG A 111 12.39 0.30 7.95
C ARG A 111 12.81 -0.81 6.99
N ALA A 112 13.75 -1.66 7.40
CA ALA A 112 14.18 -2.80 6.58
C ALA A 112 13.02 -3.77 6.30
N LEU A 113 12.20 -4.08 7.32
CA LEU A 113 10.98 -4.90 7.14
C LEU A 113 9.98 -4.26 6.17
N VAL A 114 9.75 -2.94 6.29
CA VAL A 114 8.87 -2.21 5.35
C VAL A 114 9.41 -2.32 3.92
N ARG A 115 10.71 -2.13 3.70
CA ARG A 115 11.34 -2.22 2.37
C ARG A 115 11.18 -3.60 1.75
N GLU A 116 11.38 -4.67 2.53
CA GLU A 116 11.15 -6.04 2.06
C GLU A 116 9.70 -6.25 1.61
N GLN A 117 8.74 -5.76 2.39
CA GLN A 117 7.31 -5.92 2.06
C GLN A 117 6.88 -5.04 0.89
N ASP A 118 7.44 -3.84 0.77
CA ASP A 118 7.24 -2.95 -0.37
C ASP A 118 7.81 -3.56 -1.66
N GLU A 119 9.02 -4.12 -1.64
CA GLU A 119 9.58 -4.84 -2.79
C GLU A 119 8.70 -6.02 -3.21
N ARG A 120 8.23 -6.82 -2.25
CA ARG A 120 7.26 -7.90 -2.52
C ARG A 120 5.99 -7.36 -3.17
N LEU A 121 5.42 -6.29 -2.61
CA LEU A 121 4.18 -5.71 -3.12
C LEU A 121 4.37 -5.17 -4.55
N ARG A 122 5.47 -4.47 -4.84
CA ARG A 122 5.79 -3.96 -6.17
C ARG A 122 5.87 -5.06 -7.22
N ALA A 123 6.35 -6.25 -6.84
CA ALA A 123 6.39 -7.41 -7.74
C ALA A 123 4.99 -7.99 -8.03
N LEU A 124 3.99 -7.71 -7.19
CA LEU A 124 2.60 -8.14 -7.35
C LEU A 124 1.72 -7.08 -8.01
N LEU A 125 2.16 -5.81 -8.03
CA LEU A 125 1.39 -4.74 -8.67
C LEU A 125 1.24 -5.02 -10.17
N PRO A 126 0.04 -4.84 -10.73
CA PRO A 126 -0.20 -5.15 -12.14
C PRO A 126 0.45 -4.15 -13.09
N LEU A 127 0.84 -2.99 -12.59
CA LEU A 127 1.48 -1.92 -13.33
C LEU A 127 2.60 -1.35 -12.46
N ARG A 128 3.71 -0.99 -13.10
CA ARG A 128 4.77 -0.24 -12.42
C ARG A 128 4.26 1.15 -12.10
N ILE A 129 4.07 1.43 -10.81
CA ILE A 129 3.69 2.75 -10.32
C ILE A 129 4.97 3.57 -10.17
N PRO A 130 5.17 4.66 -10.94
CA PRO A 130 6.32 5.54 -10.73
C PRO A 130 6.28 6.13 -9.31
N VAL A 131 7.38 6.69 -8.83
CA VAL A 131 7.35 7.43 -7.55
C VAL A 131 6.63 8.75 -7.82
N LEU A 132 5.46 8.93 -7.20
CA LEU A 132 4.54 10.02 -7.53
C LEU A 132 4.66 11.21 -6.59
N ARG A 133 5.33 11.05 -5.45
CA ARG A 133 5.66 12.16 -4.56
C ARG A 133 7.16 12.44 -4.60
N THR A 134 7.48 13.64 -5.05
CA THR A 134 8.78 14.28 -4.80
C THR A 134 8.55 15.36 -3.75
N ALA A 135 9.61 15.76 -3.02
CA ALA A 135 9.52 16.90 -2.11
C ALA A 135 9.04 18.21 -2.80
N ALA A 136 9.05 18.24 -4.14
CA ALA A 136 8.62 19.38 -4.96
C ALA A 136 7.12 19.36 -5.37
N GLY A 137 6.31 18.41 -4.90
CA GLY A 137 4.84 18.54 -4.93
C GLY A 137 4.15 18.39 -6.30
N PHE A 138 4.71 17.61 -7.23
CA PHE A 138 3.98 17.23 -8.44
C PHE A 138 3.09 16.01 -8.17
N PHE A 139 1.85 15.97 -8.70
CA PHE A 139 0.88 14.90 -8.45
C PHE A 139 0.56 14.08 -9.72
N PRO A 140 1.46 13.22 -10.23
CA PRO A 140 1.13 12.33 -11.33
C PRO A 140 0.11 11.23 -10.96
N THR A 141 -0.22 11.07 -9.67
CA THR A 141 -1.35 10.26 -9.16
C THR A 141 -2.67 10.64 -9.80
N VAL A 142 -2.95 11.93 -9.95
CA VAL A 142 -4.18 12.43 -10.60
C VAL A 142 -4.21 12.05 -12.08
N GLY A 143 -3.05 12.03 -12.73
CA GLY A 143 -2.91 11.59 -14.12
C GLY A 143 -3.20 10.10 -14.32
N ILE A 144 -2.71 9.25 -13.40
CA ILE A 144 -2.98 7.80 -13.41
C ILE A 144 -4.46 7.51 -13.12
N ALA A 145 -5.05 8.16 -12.10
CA ALA A 145 -6.48 8.05 -11.84
C ALA A 145 -7.30 8.46 -13.07
N GLY A 146 -6.99 9.60 -13.69
CA GLY A 146 -7.66 10.02 -14.92
C GLY A 146 -7.48 9.07 -16.10
N ALA A 147 -6.33 8.39 -16.22
CA ALA A 147 -6.12 7.36 -17.25
C ALA A 147 -6.93 6.08 -16.98
N LEU A 148 -7.01 5.65 -15.72
CA LEU A 148 -7.80 4.51 -15.28
C LEU A 148 -9.31 4.76 -15.45
N GLU A 149 -9.77 5.97 -15.13
CA GLU A 149 -11.16 6.39 -15.35
C GLU A 149 -11.56 6.34 -16.82
N ARG A 150 -10.69 6.84 -17.71
CA ARG A 150 -10.92 6.75 -19.17
C ARG A 150 -11.00 5.31 -19.64
N LEU A 151 -10.12 4.44 -19.15
CA LEU A 151 -10.12 3.02 -19.49
C LEU A 151 -11.41 2.34 -18.99
N ARG A 152 -11.81 2.56 -17.74
CA ARG A 152 -13.06 2.03 -17.18
C ARG A 152 -14.29 2.47 -17.98
N THR A 153 -14.37 3.76 -18.30
CA THR A 153 -15.46 4.33 -19.11
C THR A 153 -15.52 3.66 -20.49
N ALA A 154 -14.37 3.46 -21.15
CA ALA A 154 -14.29 2.78 -22.44
C ALA A 154 -14.76 1.31 -22.40
N HIS A 155 -14.76 0.68 -21.22
CA HIS A 155 -15.21 -0.68 -20.98
C HIS A 155 -16.59 -0.77 -20.31
N GLY A 156 -17.36 0.32 -20.30
CA GLY A 156 -18.72 0.34 -19.77
C GLY A 156 -18.80 0.27 -18.24
N LEU A 157 -17.69 0.50 -17.54
CA LEU A 157 -17.65 0.58 -16.08
C LEU A 157 -17.87 2.02 -15.62
N GLY A 158 -18.59 2.18 -14.50
CA GLY A 158 -18.78 3.47 -13.86
C GLY A 158 -17.49 4.03 -13.21
N PRO A 159 -17.53 5.28 -12.74
CA PRO A 159 -16.39 5.90 -12.07
C PRO A 159 -15.98 5.13 -10.81
N VAL A 160 -14.71 5.22 -10.43
CA VAL A 160 -14.23 4.72 -9.14
C VAL A 160 -14.50 5.78 -8.07
N ASP A 161 -15.07 5.37 -6.94
CA ASP A 161 -15.03 6.18 -5.74
C ASP A 161 -13.61 6.10 -5.14
N TRP A 162 -12.76 7.07 -5.48
CA TRP A 162 -11.39 7.14 -4.99
C TRP A 162 -11.32 7.49 -3.49
N ASP A 163 -12.38 8.08 -2.92
CA ASP A 163 -12.49 8.42 -1.50
C ASP A 163 -12.84 7.19 -0.64
N GLN A 164 -13.45 6.16 -1.24
CA GLN A 164 -13.65 4.85 -0.61
C GLN A 164 -12.32 4.21 -0.16
N TRP A 165 -11.22 4.64 -0.80
CA TRP A 165 -9.87 4.13 -0.63
C TRP A 165 -8.98 5.07 0.21
N GLY A 166 -9.45 6.25 0.61
CA GLY A 166 -8.72 7.08 1.57
C GLY A 166 -8.79 6.47 2.98
N ILE A 167 -7.66 5.96 3.50
CA ILE A 167 -7.50 5.68 4.94
C ILE A 167 -7.31 7.00 5.67
#